data_AF-T1B490-F1
#
_entry.id   AF-T1B490-F1
#
_cell.length_a   1.000
_cell.length_b   1.000
_cell.length_c   1.000
_cell.angle_alpha   90.00
_cell.angle_beta   90.00
_cell.angle_gamma   90.00
#
_symmetry.space_group_name_H-M   'P 1'
#
loop_
_entity.id
_entity.type
_entity.pdbx_description
1 polymer ?
#
loop_
_entity_poly.entity_id
_entity_poly.type
_entity_poly.pdbx_seq_one_letter_code
_entity_poly.pdbx_strand_id
1 'polypeptide(L)'
;QIDDWTGWHDRCAAHARATGSLPADCREQFTLSTMVLRTHQDKTFPGAMVASLSVPWGNTKDERPGYHLVWPRDLCECAGALLAFGATTEALDTLRYLRATQLADGHWYQNLWLGGSPYWGAVQLDETAFPVLLATVLHERGALDGVEVADMIQRALSFIV
;
A
#
# COMPACT_ATOMS: atom_id res chain seq x y z
N GLN A 1 9.11 -15.42 -15.34
CA GLN A 1 9.09 -13.93 -15.25
C GLN A 1 8.01 -13.31 -16.14
N ILE A 2 8.00 -13.52 -17.47
CA ILE A 2 6.88 -13.05 -18.32
C ILE A 2 5.57 -13.75 -17.92
N ASP A 3 5.61 -15.08 -17.78
CA ASP A 3 4.43 -15.88 -17.40
C ASP A 3 3.84 -15.46 -16.04
N ASP A 4 4.69 -15.04 -15.10
CA ASP A 4 4.27 -14.57 -13.77
C ASP A 4 3.51 -13.24 -13.85
N TRP A 5 3.93 -12.35 -14.77
CA TRP A 5 3.24 -11.10 -15.04
C TRP A 5 1.93 -11.33 -15.77
N THR A 6 1.94 -12.13 -16.83
CA THR A 6 0.72 -12.51 -17.57
C THR A 6 -0.31 -13.14 -16.64
N GLY A 7 0.10 -14.16 -15.86
CA GLY A 7 -0.80 -14.83 -14.94
C GLY A 7 -1.32 -13.92 -13.82
N TRP A 8 -0.55 -12.92 -13.38
CA TRP A 8 -1.05 -11.93 -12.43
C TRP A 8 -2.08 -10.97 -13.05
N HIS A 9 -1.80 -10.47 -14.25
CA HIS A 9 -2.75 -9.64 -14.99
C HIS A 9 -4.07 -10.36 -15.22
N ASP A 10 -4.02 -11.64 -15.63
CA ASP A 10 -5.22 -12.45 -15.86
C ASP A 10 -6.07 -12.61 -14.59
N ARG A 11 -5.42 -12.86 -13.44
CA ARG A 11 -6.12 -12.97 -12.14
C ARG A 11 -6.73 -11.64 -11.69
N CYS A 12 -6.02 -10.54 -11.89
CA CYS A 12 -6.50 -9.21 -11.50
C CYS A 12 -7.64 -8.72 -12.40
N ALA A 13 -7.55 -8.96 -13.72
CA ALA A 13 -8.57 -8.57 -14.69
C ALA A 13 -9.95 -9.16 -14.38
N ALA A 14 -10.01 -10.37 -13.78
CA ALA A 14 -11.25 -10.98 -13.34
C ALA A 14 -11.97 -10.20 -12.21
N HIS A 15 -11.23 -9.36 -11.47
CA HIS A 15 -11.72 -8.63 -10.30
C HIS A 15 -11.61 -7.10 -10.46
N ALA A 16 -11.02 -6.62 -11.56
CA ALA A 16 -10.88 -5.21 -11.84
C ALA A 16 -12.25 -4.55 -12.04
N ARG A 17 -12.47 -3.40 -11.40
CA ARG A 17 -13.63 -2.56 -11.77
C ARG A 17 -13.44 -2.05 -13.19
N ALA A 18 -14.53 -1.87 -13.92
CA ALA A 18 -14.54 -1.65 -15.36
C ALA A 18 -13.58 -0.54 -15.85
N THR A 19 -12.35 -0.93 -16.20
CA THR A 19 -11.40 -0.11 -16.96
C THR A 19 -11.78 -0.04 -18.44
N GLY A 20 -12.77 -0.83 -18.87
CA GLY A 20 -13.23 -0.92 -20.26
C GLY A 20 -13.74 0.39 -20.85
N SER A 21 -14.16 1.36 -20.02
CA SER A 21 -14.60 2.68 -20.47
C SER A 21 -13.46 3.70 -20.65
N LEU A 22 -12.23 3.39 -20.23
CA LEU A 22 -11.09 4.29 -20.38
C LEU A 22 -10.61 4.33 -21.83
N PRO A 23 -10.10 5.46 -22.35
CA PRO A 23 -9.37 5.51 -23.62
C PRO A 23 -8.21 4.50 -23.68
N ALA A 24 -7.81 4.08 -24.89
CA ALA A 24 -6.76 3.06 -25.06
C ALA A 24 -5.46 3.42 -24.35
N ASP A 25 -4.95 4.63 -24.56
CA ASP A 25 -3.72 5.14 -23.95
C ASP A 25 -3.83 5.18 -22.42
N CYS A 26 -5.01 5.51 -21.88
CA CYS A 26 -5.25 5.49 -20.44
C CYS A 26 -5.24 4.07 -19.88
N ARG A 27 -5.75 3.06 -20.61
CA ARG A 27 -5.69 1.66 -20.18
C ARG A 27 -4.26 1.13 -20.20
N GLU A 28 -3.47 1.50 -21.20
CA GLU A 28 -2.05 1.16 -21.27
C GLU A 28 -1.30 1.78 -20.08
N GLN A 29 -1.47 3.08 -19.85
CA GLN A 29 -0.84 3.77 -18.72
C GLN A 29 -1.28 3.19 -17.37
N PHE A 30 -2.55 2.84 -17.20
CA PHE A 30 -3.06 2.21 -15.98
C PHE A 30 -2.40 0.84 -15.74
N THR A 31 -2.28 0.03 -16.79
CA THR A 31 -1.61 -1.28 -16.73
C THR A 31 -0.14 -1.12 -16.38
N LEU A 32 0.59 -0.23 -17.05
CA LEU A 32 1.99 0.04 -16.77
C LEU A 32 2.19 0.57 -15.34
N SER A 33 1.36 1.52 -14.90
CA SER A 33 1.48 2.12 -13.57
C SER A 33 1.29 1.08 -12.47
N THR A 34 0.34 0.15 -12.62
CA THR A 34 0.11 -0.92 -11.63
C THR A 34 1.26 -1.94 -11.61
N MET A 35 1.92 -2.22 -12.73
CA MET A 35 3.16 -3.00 -12.75
C MET A 35 4.29 -2.30 -11.99
N VAL A 36 4.41 -0.97 -12.14
CA VAL A 36 5.38 -0.16 -11.38
C VAL A 36 5.07 -0.29 -9.88
N LEU A 37 3.83 -0.05 -9.45
CA LEU A 37 3.44 -0.18 -8.05
C LEU A 37 3.72 -1.57 -7.48
N ARG A 38 3.36 -2.64 -8.21
CA ARG A 38 3.65 -4.01 -7.79
C ARG A 38 5.15 -4.26 -7.62
N THR A 39 5.99 -3.61 -8.42
CA THR A 39 7.46 -3.73 -8.30
C THR A 39 8.01 -3.10 -7.01
N HIS A 40 7.25 -2.19 -6.37
CA HIS A 40 7.64 -1.58 -5.09
C HIS A 40 7.43 -2.51 -3.88
N GLN A 41 6.73 -3.64 -4.08
CA GLN A 41 6.47 -4.63 -3.04
C GLN A 41 7.73 -5.33 -2.57
N ASP A 42 7.88 -5.41 -1.26
CA ASP A 42 8.91 -6.25 -0.66
C ASP A 42 8.54 -7.74 -0.80
N LYS A 43 9.58 -8.57 -0.87
CA LYS A 43 9.46 -10.02 -1.02
C LYS A 43 9.63 -10.78 0.30
N THR A 44 10.05 -10.10 1.37
CA THR A 44 10.31 -10.68 2.69
C THR A 44 9.15 -10.42 3.65
N PHE A 45 8.58 -9.21 3.59
CA PHE A 45 7.46 -8.71 4.38
C PHE A 45 6.28 -8.42 3.45
N PRO A 46 5.41 -9.42 3.17
CA PRO A 46 4.22 -9.23 2.36
C PRO A 46 3.39 -8.05 2.83
N GLY A 47 2.93 -7.24 1.89
CA GLY A 47 2.16 -6.04 2.17
C GLY A 47 2.97 -4.76 2.37
N ALA A 48 4.28 -4.85 2.61
CA ALA A 48 5.15 -3.68 2.61
C ALA A 48 5.49 -3.24 1.18
N MET A 49 5.43 -1.93 0.92
CA MET A 49 5.87 -1.30 -0.33
C MET A 49 6.67 -0.05 0.00
N VAL A 50 7.76 0.18 -0.73
CA VAL A 50 8.48 1.45 -0.63
C VAL A 50 7.73 2.55 -1.37
N ALA A 51 7.89 3.81 -0.95
CA ALA A 51 7.29 4.95 -1.65
C ALA A 51 7.85 5.11 -3.08
N SER A 52 9.16 4.87 -3.26
CA SER A 52 9.77 4.84 -4.59
C SER A 52 11.05 4.01 -4.60
N LEU A 53 11.32 3.34 -5.72
CA LEU A 53 12.64 2.74 -6.04
C LEU A 53 13.61 3.81 -6.58
N SER A 54 13.78 4.91 -5.83
CA SER A 54 14.65 6.03 -6.23
C SER A 54 15.26 6.78 -5.05
N VAL A 55 16.40 7.43 -5.33
CA VAL A 55 16.99 8.46 -4.46
C VAL A 55 16.86 9.81 -5.18
N PRO A 56 15.93 10.68 -4.76
CA PRO A 56 15.81 12.01 -5.33
C PRO A 56 17.12 12.78 -5.21
N TRP A 57 17.60 13.33 -6.34
CA TRP A 57 18.90 14.02 -6.44
C TRP A 57 20.12 13.19 -5.97
N GLY A 58 20.07 11.86 -6.07
CA GLY A 58 21.15 10.97 -5.64
C GLY A 58 22.49 11.18 -6.37
N ASN A 59 22.52 11.92 -7.48
CA ASN A 59 23.75 12.36 -8.14
C ASN A 59 24.47 13.49 -7.38
N THR A 60 23.80 14.14 -6.41
CA THR A 60 24.31 15.30 -5.67
C THR A 60 24.14 15.20 -4.15
N LYS A 61 23.31 14.27 -3.67
CA LYS A 61 23.03 14.06 -2.25
C LYS A 61 23.36 12.63 -1.83
N ASP A 62 23.91 12.49 -0.63
CA ASP A 62 24.12 11.18 0.04
C ASP A 62 23.02 10.91 1.09
N GLU A 63 21.76 10.94 0.64
CA GLU A 63 20.60 10.60 1.47
C GLU A 63 20.24 9.13 1.26
N ARG A 64 20.98 8.24 1.95
CA ARG A 64 20.89 6.78 1.79
C ARG A 64 19.48 6.17 1.77
N PRO A 65 18.52 6.56 2.64
CA PRO A 65 17.18 5.96 2.57
C PRO A 65 16.44 6.39 1.29
N GLY A 66 16.64 7.61 0.80
CA GLY A 66 15.84 8.18 -0.29
C GLY A 66 14.36 7.94 -0.04
N TYR A 67 13.67 7.36 -1.03
CA TYR A 67 12.26 6.99 -0.94
C TYR A 67 12.05 5.47 -0.75
N HIS A 68 13.11 4.73 -0.34
CA HIS A 68 13.09 3.29 -0.12
C HIS A 68 12.57 2.90 1.28
N LEU A 69 11.71 3.72 1.87
CA LEU A 69 11.02 3.43 3.14
C LEU A 69 9.52 3.27 2.85
N VAL A 70 8.82 2.70 3.82
CA VAL A 70 7.38 2.57 3.85
C VAL A 70 6.80 3.80 4.52
N TRP A 71 5.98 4.57 3.78
CA TRP A 71 5.13 5.61 4.35
C TRP A 71 3.69 5.10 4.39
N PRO A 72 3.00 5.12 5.53
CA PRO A 72 1.61 4.64 5.61
C PRO A 72 0.67 5.29 4.59
N ARG A 73 0.84 6.59 4.30
CA ARG A 73 0.11 7.32 3.25
C ARG A 73 0.34 6.70 1.87
N ASP A 74 1.58 6.71 1.40
CA ASP A 74 1.97 6.19 0.09
C ASP A 74 1.59 4.71 -0.05
N LEU A 75 1.78 3.94 1.01
CA LEU A 75 1.45 2.53 1.09
C LEU A 75 -0.06 2.28 0.89
N CYS A 76 -0.92 3.08 1.55
CA CYS A 76 -2.36 2.98 1.39
C CYS A 76 -2.84 3.41 0.01
N GLU A 77 -2.26 4.46 -0.57
CA GLU A 77 -2.56 4.91 -1.94
C GLU A 77 -2.20 3.82 -2.97
N CYS A 78 -1.01 3.23 -2.83
CA CYS A 78 -0.57 2.11 -3.68
C CYS A 78 -1.51 0.90 -3.54
N ALA A 79 -1.89 0.53 -2.30
CA ALA A 79 -2.83 -0.55 -2.06
C ALA A 79 -4.22 -0.26 -2.64
N GLY A 80 -4.69 0.99 -2.55
CA GLY A 80 -5.94 1.43 -3.17
C GLY A 80 -5.92 1.30 -4.70
N ALA A 81 -4.80 1.67 -5.34
CA ALA A 81 -4.60 1.53 -6.78
C ALA A 81 -4.54 0.05 -7.21
N LEU A 82 -3.80 -0.79 -6.48
CA LEU A 82 -3.76 -2.23 -6.70
C LEU A 82 -5.15 -2.86 -6.53
N LEU A 83 -5.90 -2.45 -5.49
CA LEU A 83 -7.26 -2.89 -5.27
C LEU A 83 -8.21 -2.43 -6.40
N ALA A 84 -8.01 -1.25 -6.99
CA ALA A 84 -8.73 -0.80 -8.17
C ALA A 84 -8.40 -1.65 -9.42
N PHE A 85 -7.15 -2.13 -9.52
CA PHE A 85 -6.70 -3.06 -10.56
C PHE A 85 -7.24 -4.50 -10.38
N GLY A 86 -7.84 -4.81 -9.22
CA GLY A 86 -8.32 -6.16 -8.88
C GLY A 86 -7.29 -7.00 -8.11
N ALA A 87 -6.12 -6.44 -7.78
CA ALA A 87 -5.08 -7.06 -6.96
C ALA A 87 -5.48 -7.02 -5.46
N THR A 88 -6.54 -7.75 -5.13
CA THR A 88 -7.19 -7.72 -3.82
C THR A 88 -6.32 -8.36 -2.73
N THR A 89 -5.62 -9.44 -3.06
CA THR A 89 -4.69 -10.11 -2.14
C THR A 89 -3.59 -9.16 -1.68
N GLU A 90 -3.00 -8.42 -2.62
CA GLU A 90 -1.94 -7.47 -2.36
C GLU A 90 -2.39 -6.32 -1.45
N ALA A 91 -3.58 -5.77 -1.70
CA ALA A 91 -4.14 -4.72 -0.86
C ALA A 91 -4.46 -5.22 0.56
N LEU A 92 -4.95 -6.46 0.68
CA LEU A 92 -5.21 -7.08 1.98
C LEU A 92 -3.90 -7.37 2.74
N ASP A 93 -2.86 -7.82 2.06
CA ASP A 93 -1.55 -8.01 2.68
C ASP A 93 -0.99 -6.67 3.19
N THR A 94 -1.18 -5.58 2.47
CA THR A 94 -0.85 -4.24 2.98
C THR A 94 -1.61 -3.89 4.25
N LEU A 95 -2.90 -4.18 4.33
CA LEU A 95 -3.67 -3.99 5.56
C LEU A 95 -3.13 -4.85 6.72
N ARG A 96 -2.74 -6.11 6.45
CA ARG A 96 -2.11 -6.99 7.45
C ARG A 96 -0.79 -6.41 7.95
N TYR A 97 0.03 -5.87 7.04
CA TYR A 97 1.29 -5.20 7.37
C TYR A 97 1.06 -3.96 8.24
N LEU A 98 0.11 -3.09 7.88
CA LEU A 98 -0.25 -1.91 8.67
C LEU A 98 -0.73 -2.31 10.07
N ARG A 99 -1.61 -3.32 10.17
CA ARG A 99 -2.06 -3.83 11.47
C ARG A 99 -0.90 -4.36 12.33
N ALA A 100 0.08 -5.03 11.72
CA ALA A 100 1.25 -5.55 12.42
C ALA A 100 2.22 -4.45 12.90
N THR A 101 2.17 -3.27 12.29
CA THR A 101 3.07 -2.13 12.58
C THR A 101 2.40 -1.01 13.35
N GLN A 102 1.12 -1.13 13.69
CA GLN A 102 0.40 -0.14 14.49
C GLN A 102 0.93 -0.08 15.92
N LEU A 103 1.25 1.12 16.39
CA LEU A 103 1.77 1.37 17.74
C LEU A 103 0.68 1.23 18.80
N ALA A 104 1.07 0.91 20.03
CA ALA A 104 0.14 0.59 21.12
C ALA A 104 -0.91 1.69 21.38
N ASP A 105 -0.53 2.95 21.22
CA ASP A 105 -1.41 4.13 21.35
C ASP A 105 -2.31 4.39 20.13
N GLY A 106 -2.13 3.64 19.03
CA GLY A 106 -3.03 3.59 17.88
C GLY A 106 -2.51 4.21 16.60
N HIS A 107 -1.39 4.95 16.63
CA HIS A 107 -0.82 5.58 15.45
C HIS A 107 0.23 4.73 14.73
N TRP A 108 0.73 5.26 13.62
CA TRP A 108 1.89 4.73 12.91
C TRP A 108 3.03 5.76 12.90
N TYR A 109 4.27 5.28 12.84
CA TYR A 109 5.42 6.13 12.59
C TYR A 109 5.32 6.83 11.23
N GLN A 110 5.93 8.02 11.12
CA GLN A 110 6.05 8.76 9.86
C GLN A 110 6.53 7.88 8.69
N ASN A 111 7.52 7.05 8.94
CA ASN A 111 7.95 6.04 7.99
C ASN A 111 8.74 4.92 8.66
N LEU A 112 8.79 3.78 7.97
CA LEU A 112 9.38 2.56 8.47
C LEU A 112 10.34 1.99 7.43
N TRP A 113 11.38 1.31 7.88
CA TRP A 113 12.01 0.28 7.05
C TRP A 113 11.00 -0.84 6.78
N LEU A 114 11.24 -1.63 5.72
CA LEU A 114 10.36 -2.72 5.30
C LEU A 114 9.95 -3.66 6.45
N GLY A 115 10.86 -3.92 7.40
CA GLY A 115 10.59 -4.76 8.59
C GLY A 115 9.81 -4.08 9.72
N GLY A 116 9.37 -2.82 9.57
CA GLY A 116 8.54 -2.10 10.54
C GLY A 116 9.31 -1.29 11.58
N SER A 117 10.65 -1.23 11.53
CA SER A 117 11.42 -0.34 12.40
C SER A 117 11.33 1.11 11.91
N PRO A 118 11.12 2.11 12.79
CA PRO A 118 10.99 3.50 12.38
C PRO A 118 12.29 4.05 11.78
N TYR A 119 12.16 5.00 10.85
CA TYR A 119 13.28 5.86 10.46
C TYR A 119 13.10 7.28 11.00
N TRP A 120 12.00 7.95 10.66
CA TRP A 120 11.55 9.18 11.30
C TRP A 120 10.36 8.92 12.22
N GLY A 121 10.29 9.69 13.31
CA GLY A 121 9.30 9.53 14.36
C GLY A 121 8.34 10.71 14.52
N ALA A 122 8.23 11.60 13.52
CA ALA A 122 7.20 12.63 13.58
C ALA A 122 5.81 11.99 13.50
N VAL A 123 4.81 12.65 14.06
CA VAL A 123 3.42 12.22 13.96
C VAL A 123 2.77 12.94 12.78
N GLN A 124 2.19 12.17 11.86
CA GLN A 124 1.38 12.65 10.76
C GLN A 124 -0.02 12.04 10.89
N LEU A 125 -1.04 12.86 11.17
CA LEU A 125 -2.39 12.36 11.48
C LEU A 125 -3.04 11.66 10.28
N ASP A 126 -2.74 12.10 9.06
CA ASP A 126 -3.24 11.45 7.86
C ASP A 126 -2.68 10.04 7.69
N GLU A 127 -1.42 9.81 8.06
CA GLU A 127 -0.81 8.47 8.06
C GLU A 127 -1.45 7.51 9.08
N THR A 128 -2.16 8.04 10.08
CA THR A 128 -3.02 7.25 10.97
C THR A 128 -4.44 7.06 10.41
N ALA A 129 -4.94 8.03 9.64
CA ALA A 129 -6.26 7.96 9.02
C ALA A 129 -6.30 7.06 7.78
N PHE A 130 -5.27 7.06 6.94
CA PHE A 130 -5.22 6.29 5.68
C PHE A 130 -5.42 4.77 5.89
N PRO A 131 -4.81 4.11 6.89
CA PRO A 131 -5.07 2.70 7.20
C PRO A 131 -6.56 2.41 7.51
N VAL A 132 -7.27 3.35 8.15
CA VAL A 132 -8.71 3.24 8.41
C VAL A 132 -9.51 3.28 7.11
N LEU A 133 -9.14 4.19 6.18
CA LEU A 133 -9.77 4.28 4.86
C LEU A 133 -9.52 3.00 4.04
N LEU A 134 -8.31 2.45 4.07
CA LEU A 134 -7.98 1.19 3.40
C LEU A 134 -8.80 0.01 3.96
N ALA A 135 -8.90 -0.09 5.30
CA ALA A 135 -9.73 -1.10 5.94
C ALA A 135 -11.21 -0.97 5.54
N THR A 136 -11.71 0.27 5.45
CA THR A 136 -13.10 0.56 5.04
C THR A 136 -13.36 0.13 3.60
N VAL A 137 -12.50 0.50 2.64
CA VAL A 137 -12.72 0.11 1.23
C VAL A 137 -12.58 -1.40 1.01
N LEU A 138 -11.72 -2.09 1.78
CA LEU A 138 -11.63 -3.55 1.76
C LEU A 138 -12.90 -4.18 2.34
N HIS A 139 -13.45 -3.63 3.42
CA HIS A 139 -14.73 -4.07 3.99
C HIS A 139 -15.88 -3.91 3.00
N GLU A 140 -16.02 -2.74 2.38
CA GLU A 140 -17.06 -2.45 1.38
C GLU A 140 -17.00 -3.38 0.16
N ARG A 141 -15.82 -3.92 -0.14
CA ARG A 141 -15.61 -4.88 -1.23
C ARG A 141 -15.73 -6.34 -0.79
N GLY A 142 -16.04 -6.62 0.48
CA GLY A 142 -16.06 -7.98 1.03
C GLY A 142 -14.68 -8.66 1.01
N ALA A 143 -13.61 -7.87 1.01
CA ALA A 143 -12.24 -8.30 0.73
C ALA A 143 -11.36 -8.44 1.99
N LEU A 144 -11.96 -8.43 3.18
CA LEU A 144 -11.19 -8.57 4.43
C LEU A 144 -10.72 -9.99 4.71
N ASP A 145 -11.34 -11.02 4.11
CA ASP A 145 -10.92 -12.43 4.24
C ASP A 145 -10.63 -12.85 5.70
N GLY A 146 -11.57 -12.53 6.61
CA GLY A 146 -11.47 -12.83 8.04
C GLY A 146 -10.47 -11.98 8.84
N VAL A 147 -9.86 -10.96 8.24
CA VAL A 147 -9.01 -10.00 8.98
C VAL A 147 -9.90 -9.09 9.85
N GLU A 148 -9.75 -9.25 11.17
CA GLU A 148 -10.41 -8.40 12.16
C GLU A 148 -9.75 -7.02 12.26
N VAL A 149 -10.50 -5.98 11.86
CA VAL A 149 -10.01 -4.59 11.79
C VAL A 149 -10.57 -3.68 12.89
N ALA A 150 -11.54 -4.15 13.69
CA ALA A 150 -12.25 -3.31 14.65
C ALA A 150 -11.31 -2.67 15.69
N ASP A 151 -10.44 -3.45 16.31
CA ASP A 151 -9.44 -2.94 17.28
C ASP A 151 -8.48 -1.93 16.64
N MET A 152 -7.97 -2.26 15.43
CA MET A 152 -7.06 -1.40 14.70
C MET A 152 -7.69 -0.04 14.40
N ILE A 153 -8.93 -0.03 13.91
CA ILE A 153 -9.69 1.17 13.60
C ILE A 153 -10.00 1.95 14.88
N GLN A 154 -10.47 1.29 15.94
CA GLN A 154 -10.82 1.94 17.20
C GLN A 154 -9.61 2.67 17.79
N ARG A 155 -8.44 2.02 17.83
CA ARG A 155 -7.20 2.63 18.33
C ARG A 155 -6.75 3.80 17.46
N ALA A 156 -6.78 3.65 16.14
CA ALA A 156 -6.41 4.72 15.21
C ALA A 156 -7.31 5.96 15.38
N LEU A 157 -8.63 5.75 15.44
CA LEU A 157 -9.58 6.86 15.65
C LEU A 157 -9.44 7.49 17.04
N SER A 158 -9.18 6.69 18.08
CA SER A 158 -8.94 7.19 19.45
C SER A 158 -7.65 7.99 19.57
N PHE A 159 -6.67 7.76 18.71
CA PHE A 159 -5.45 8.58 18.65
C PHE A 159 -5.70 9.94 17.98
N ILE A 160 -6.61 10.00 17.01
CA ILE A 160 -6.90 11.20 16.22
C ILE A 160 -7.73 12.23 17.01
N VAL A 161 -8.62 11.78 17.91
CA VAL A 161 -9.56 12.62 18.69
C VAL A 161 -9.12 12.81 20.14
#